data_AF-A0A4S2LZG3-F1
#
_entry.id   AF-A0A4S2LZG3-F1
#
_cell.length_a   1.000
_cell.length_b   1.000
_cell.length_c   1.000
_cell.angle_alpha   90.00
_cell.angle_beta   90.00
_cell.angle_gamma   90.00
#
_symmetry.space_group_name_H-M   'P 1'
#
loop_
_entity.id
_entity.type
_entity.pdbx_description
1 polymer ?
#
loop_
_entity_poly.entity_id
_entity_poly.type
_entity_poly.pdbx_seq_one_letter_code
_entity_poly.pdbx_strand_id
1 'polypeptide(L)' 'MANERAVVKNADMPKEMLNDALNMCAHATEKYGLEKDIAGYLKKEMDRKYGPTWHCVVGQHYGS' A
#
# COMPACT_ATOMS: atom_id res chain seq x y z
N MET A 1 -11.71 13.89 10.75
CA MET A 1 -11.33 13.04 9.60
C MET A 1 -11.88 11.66 9.90
N ALA A 2 -12.64 11.08 8.97
CA ALA A 2 -13.26 9.78 9.22
C ALA A 2 -12.18 8.77 9.61
N ASN A 3 -12.47 7.96 10.61
CA ASN A 3 -11.60 6.88 11.08
C ASN A 3 -11.62 5.77 10.03
N GLU A 4 -10.99 6.02 8.87
CA GLU A 4 -10.93 5.07 7.77
C GLU A 4 -9.98 3.94 8.14
N ARG A 5 -10.57 2.92 8.74
CA ARG A 5 -9.87 1.69 9.07
C ARG A 5 -9.66 0.90 7.78
N ALA A 6 -8.40 0.61 7.46
CA ALA A 6 -8.07 -0.26 6.36
C ALA A 6 -8.76 -1.64 6.52
N VAL A 7 -9.41 -2.10 5.45
CA VAL A 7 -10.09 -3.41 5.40
C VAL A 7 -9.27 -4.33 4.51
N VAL A 8 -8.55 -5.27 5.11
CA VAL A 8 -7.77 -6.29 4.39
C VAL A 8 -8.73 -7.36 3.86
N LYS A 9 -8.78 -7.53 2.54
CA LYS A 9 -9.62 -8.57 1.90
C LYS A 9 -8.92 -9.92 1.81
N ASN A 10 -7.63 -9.91 1.49
CA ASN A 10 -6.77 -11.10 1.45
C ASN A 10 -5.32 -10.68 1.73
N ALA A 11 -4.55 -11.54 2.37
CA ALA A 11 -3.11 -11.36 2.59
C ALA A 11 -2.46 -12.72 2.83
N ASP A 12 -1.41 -13.02 2.05
CA ASP A 12 -0.53 -14.18 2.28
C ASP A 12 0.90 -13.66 2.55
N MET A 13 1.09 -13.14 3.76
CA MET A 13 2.36 -12.58 4.22
C MET A 13 2.40 -12.52 5.75
N PRO A 14 3.58 -12.43 6.37
CA PRO A 14 3.72 -12.25 7.81
C PRO A 14 2.97 -11.00 8.31
N LYS A 15 2.38 -11.09 9.51
CA LYS A 15 1.59 -10.01 10.11
C LYS A 15 2.36 -8.68 10.23
N GLU A 16 3.65 -8.75 10.51
CA GLU A 16 4.52 -7.57 10.60
C GLU A 16 4.63 -6.85 9.24
N MET A 17 4.87 -7.61 8.17
CA MET A 17 4.91 -7.08 6.81
C MET A 17 3.57 -6.48 6.38
N LEU A 18 2.46 -7.15 6.73
CA LEU A 18 1.12 -6.60 6.48
C LEU A 18 0.89 -5.28 7.21
N ASN A 19 1.24 -5.20 8.50
CA ASN A 19 1.11 -3.96 9.28
C ASN A 19 1.97 -2.83 8.71
N ASP A 20 3.20 -3.15 8.30
CA ASP A 20 4.09 -2.20 7.63
C ASP A 20 3.48 -1.68 6.32
N ALA A 21 2.94 -2.58 5.48
CA ALA A 21 2.27 -2.20 4.24
C ALA A 21 1.05 -1.30 4.51
N LEU A 22 0.23 -1.61 5.53
CA LEU A 22 -0.92 -0.78 5.91
C LEU A 22 -0.50 0.62 6.38
N ASN A 23 0.56 0.72 7.18
CA ASN A 23 1.10 2.00 7.64
C ASN A 23 1.67 2.82 6.48
N MET A 24 2.39 2.17 5.56
CA MET A 24 2.89 2.82 4.34
C MET A 24 1.74 3.31 3.46
N CYS A 25 0.67 2.53 3.31
CA CYS A 25 -0.54 2.93 2.57
C CYS A 25 -1.19 4.16 3.20
N ALA A 26 -1.43 4.16 4.52
CA ALA A 26 -2.03 5.29 5.21
C ALA A 26 -1.20 6.57 5.01
N HIS A 27 0.12 6.49 5.18
CA HIS A 27 1.01 7.62 4.94
C HIS A 27 0.96 8.10 3.48
N ALA A 28 0.97 7.18 2.53
CA ALA A 28 0.95 7.51 1.11
C ALA A 28 -0.36 8.19 0.70
N THR A 29 -1.51 7.71 1.20
CA THR A 29 -2.82 8.31 0.90
C THR A 29 -3.00 9.70 1.51
N GLU A 30 -2.34 10.00 2.64
CA GLU A 30 -2.34 11.33 3.22
C GLU A 30 -1.44 12.30 2.44
N LYS A 31 -0.33 11.80 1.90
CA LYS A 31 0.72 12.62 1.27
C LYS A 31 0.51 12.86 -0.21
N TYR A 32 -0.05 11.90 -0.93
CA TYR A 32 -0.16 11.92 -2.39
C TYR A 32 -1.63 11.91 -2.82
N GLY A 33 -2.00 12.82 -3.73
CA GLY A 33 -3.37 12.90 -4.25
C GLY A 33 -3.61 12.07 -5.51
N LEU A 34 -2.56 11.57 -6.18
CA LEU A 34 -2.67 10.79 -7.42
C LEU A 34 -2.35 9.31 -7.15
N GLU A 35 -3.22 8.41 -7.62
CA GLU A 35 -3.10 6.96 -7.45
C GLU A 35 -1.74 6.40 -7.92
N LYS A 36 -1.24 6.90 -9.06
CA LYS A 36 0.07 6.51 -9.60
C LYS A 36 1.24 6.83 -8.65
N ASP A 37 1.14 7.92 -7.91
CA ASP A 37 2.20 8.39 -7.01
C ASP A 37 2.16 7.59 -5.71
N ILE A 38 0.96 7.27 -5.22
CA ILE A 38 0.75 6.34 -4.10
C ILE A 38 1.34 4.97 -4.45
N ALA A 39 0.96 4.38 -5.60
CA ALA A 39 1.47 3.08 -6.04
C ALA A 39 2.99 3.09 -6.21
N GLY A 40 3.55 4.16 -6.80
CA GLY A 40 4.99 4.33 -6.98
C GLY A 40 5.76 4.44 -5.66
N TYR A 41 5.20 5.13 -4.67
CA TYR A 41 5.77 5.21 -3.32
C TYR A 41 5.77 3.83 -2.64
N LEU A 42 4.62 3.14 -2.62
CA LEU A 42 4.47 1.83 -1.98
C LEU A 42 5.43 0.80 -2.59
N LYS A 43 5.48 0.73 -3.93
CA LYS A 43 6.43 -0.14 -4.64
C LYS A 43 7.86 0.09 -4.17
N LYS A 44 8.32 1.35 -4.17
CA LYS A 44 9.70 1.71 -3.80
C LYS A 44 10.02 1.36 -2.35
N GLU A 45 9.10 1.63 -1.42
CA GLU A 45 9.34 1.34 -0.01
C GLU A 45 9.33 -0.17 0.29
N MET A 46 8.46 -0.92 -0.37
CA MET A 46 8.44 -2.39 -0.24
C MET A 46 9.69 -3.02 -0.86
N ASP A 47 10.11 -2.58 -2.06
CA ASP A 47 11.39 -3.00 -2.67
C ASP A 47 12.57 -2.69 -1.75
N ARG A 48 12.59 -1.51 -1.13
CA ARG A 48 13.67 -1.07 -0.24
C ARG A 48 13.73 -1.89 1.04
N LYS A 49 12.59 -2.23 1.63
CA LYS A 49 12.52 -2.89 2.95
C LYS A 49 12.59 -4.41 2.86
N TYR A 50 11.98 -5.00 1.82
CA TYR A 50 11.82 -6.46 1.70
C TYR A 50 12.48 -7.06 0.46
N GLY A 51 13.18 -6.22 -0.32
CA GLY A 51 13.86 -6.62 -1.54
C GLY A 51 12.95 -6.58 -2.77
N PRO A 52 13.51 -6.35 -3.97
CA PRO A 52 12.75 -6.38 -5.21
C PRO A 52 12.37 -7.83 -5.62
N THR A 53 11.33 -8.04 -6.41
CA THR A 53 10.52 -7.04 -7.13
C THR A 53 9.08 -6.99 -6.60
N TRP A 54 8.63 -5.79 -6.23
CA TRP A 54 7.25 -5.49 -5.88
C TRP A 54 6.49 -4.85 -7.03
N HIS A 55 5.21 -5.20 -7.12
CA HIS A 55 4.22 -4.57 -7.99
C HIS A 55 3.09 -4.03 -7.12
N CYS A 56 2.65 -2.81 -7.40
CA CYS A 56 1.60 -2.15 -6.61
C CYS A 56 0.58 -1.53 -7.56
N VAL A 57 -0.71 -1.71 -7.24
CA VAL A 57 -1.84 -1.14 -7.98
C VAL A 57 -2.71 -0.40 -6.96
N VAL A 58 -3.12 0.82 -7.31
CA VAL A 58 -4.02 1.66 -6.53
C VAL A 58 -5.08 2.18 -7.48
N GLY A 59 -6.36 2.07 -7.09
CA GLY A 59 -7.49 2.46 -7.91
C GLY A 59 -8.80 2.36 -7.13
N GLN A 60 -9.85 3.05 -7.58
CA GLN A 60 -11.22 2.86 -7.04
C GLN A 60 -12.03 1.83 -7.84
N HIS A 61 -11.73 1.66 -9.14
CA HIS A 61 -12.43 0.75 -10.04
C HIS A 61 -11.42 -0.08 -10.82
N TYR A 62 -11.24 -1.33 -10.43
CA TYR A 62 -10.31 -2.25 -11.08
C TYR A 62 -10.75 -3.71 -10.87
N GLY A 63 -10.34 -4.56 -11.82
CA GLY A 63 -10.34 -6.01 -11.68
C GLY A 63 -8.93 -6.50 -12.00
N SER A 64 -8.40 -7.39 -11.16
CA SER A 64 -7.05 -7.96 -11.27
C SER A 64 -7.11 -9.47 -11.34
#